data_AF-A0A925KG55-F1
#
_entry.id   AF-A0A925KG55-F1
#
_cell.length_a   1.000
_cell.length_b   1.000
_cell.length_c   1.000
_cell.angle_alpha   90.00
_cell.angle_beta   90.00
_cell.angle_gamma   90.00
#
_symmetry.space_group_name_H-M   'P 1'
#
loop_
_entity.id
_entity.type
_entity.pdbx_description
1 polymer ?
#
loop_
_entity_poly.entity_id
_entity_poly.type
_entity_poly.pdbx_seq_one_letter_code
_entity_poly.pdbx_strand_id
1 'polypeptide(L)'
;MLAHGFGEIEASRGESAYVVDVGPFHIASIVECLGTKTLVADEMQRLTGQSFFAGIAQDPIAMAVNDLITVGATPLVVQAYWAAGGSEWFADAQRSQALVDGWKAACDVCKVAWGGG
;
A
#
# COMPACT_ATOMS: atom_id res chain seq x y z
N MET A 1 3.70 -18.17 16.64
CA MET A 1 4.69 -17.16 17.08
C MET A 1 5.67 -17.70 18.11
N LEU A 2 5.18 -18.19 19.26
CA LEU A 2 6.05 -18.69 20.34
C LEU A 2 7.04 -19.79 19.90
N ALA A 3 6.59 -20.71 19.03
CA ALA A 3 7.47 -21.75 18.46
C ALA A 3 8.65 -21.21 17.64
N HIS A 4 8.59 -19.94 17.22
CA HIS A 4 9.66 -19.24 16.48
C HIS A 4 10.38 -18.18 17.34
N GLY A 5 10.12 -18.15 18.66
CA GLY A 5 10.77 -17.19 19.58
C GLY A 5 10.16 -15.78 19.56
N PHE A 6 8.98 -15.59 18.95
CA PHE A 6 8.29 -14.30 18.89
C PHE A 6 7.05 -14.27 19.77
N GLY A 7 6.80 -13.11 20.38
CA GLY A 7 5.58 -12.80 21.11
C GLY A 7 4.54 -12.14 20.20
N GLU A 8 3.28 -12.23 20.60
CA GLU A 8 2.19 -11.53 19.93
C GLU A 8 1.65 -10.46 20.87
N ILE A 9 1.32 -9.28 20.33
CA ILE A 9 0.53 -8.30 21.04
C ILE A 9 -0.95 -8.61 20.77
N GLU A 10 -1.56 -9.46 21.60
CA GLU A 10 -2.93 -9.96 21.35
C GLU A 10 -3.98 -8.85 21.20
N ALA A 11 -3.79 -7.72 21.88
CA ALA A 11 -4.65 -6.54 21.78
C ALA A 11 -4.66 -5.90 20.37
N SER A 12 -3.67 -6.21 19.53
CA SER A 12 -3.62 -5.74 18.13
C SER A 12 -4.50 -6.55 17.18
N ARG A 13 -5.09 -7.67 17.63
CA ARG A 13 -6.00 -8.47 16.80
C ARG A 13 -7.27 -7.68 16.49
N GLY A 14 -7.52 -7.44 15.21
CA GLY A 14 -8.69 -6.69 14.74
C GLY A 14 -8.50 -5.17 14.72
N GLU A 15 -7.34 -4.68 15.14
CA GLU A 15 -6.94 -3.29 14.96
C GLU A 15 -6.48 -3.04 13.51
N SER A 16 -6.25 -1.76 13.17
CA SER A 16 -5.71 -1.34 11.87
C SER A 16 -4.43 -2.07 11.48
N ALA A 17 -3.59 -2.45 12.45
CA ALA A 17 -2.37 -3.20 12.20
C ALA A 17 -2.09 -4.27 13.24
N TYR A 18 -1.53 -5.38 12.76
CA TYR A 18 -1.17 -6.52 13.60
C TYR A 18 0.26 -6.39 14.09
N VAL A 19 0.49 -6.57 15.39
CA VAL A 19 1.77 -6.27 16.05
C VAL A 19 2.39 -7.52 16.67
N VAL A 20 3.66 -7.73 16.33
CA VAL A 20 4.52 -8.83 16.78
C VAL A 20 5.63 -8.29 17.68
N ASP A 21 5.82 -8.91 18.83
CA ASP A 21 6.98 -8.68 19.69
C ASP A 21 8.14 -9.57 19.23
N VAL A 22 9.24 -8.95 18.80
CA VAL A 22 10.45 -9.64 18.36
C VAL A 22 11.63 -9.45 19.33
N GLY A 23 11.38 -8.94 20.54
CA GLY A 23 12.35 -8.73 21.62
C GLY A 23 12.75 -7.26 21.78
N PRO A 24 13.80 -6.77 21.11
CA PRO A 24 14.26 -5.39 21.28
C PRO A 24 13.33 -4.34 20.66
N PHE A 25 12.41 -4.75 19.79
CA PHE A 25 11.41 -3.89 19.16
C PHE A 25 10.19 -4.71 18.74
N HIS A 26 9.16 -4.00 18.25
CA HIS A 26 7.96 -4.60 17.68
C HIS A 26 7.94 -4.42 16.17
N ILE A 27 7.35 -5.39 15.46
CA ILE A 27 7.04 -5.28 14.03
C ILE A 27 5.53 -5.18 13.89
N ALA A 28 5.06 -4.14 13.22
CA ALA A 28 3.67 -4.02 12.79
C ALA A 28 3.55 -4.36 11.30
N SER A 29 2.47 -5.04 10.93
CA SER A 29 2.20 -5.42 9.54
C SER A 29 0.72 -5.26 9.22
N ILE A 30 0.45 -4.85 7.98
CA ILE A 30 -0.88 -4.73 7.40
C ILE A 30 -0.86 -5.21 5.96
N VAL A 31 -2.04 -5.51 5.44
CA VAL A 31 -2.29 -5.61 4.00
C VAL A 31 -3.44 -4.67 3.69
N GLU A 32 -3.22 -3.76 2.75
CA GLU A 32 -4.22 -2.80 2.31
C GLU A 32 -4.38 -2.88 0.79
N CYS A 33 -5.57 -2.54 0.32
CA CYS A 33 -5.97 -2.53 -1.06
C CYS A 33 -6.62 -1.19 -1.39
N LEU A 34 -6.44 -0.73 -2.62
CA LEU A 34 -7.07 0.49 -3.11
C LEU A 34 -8.61 0.40 -3.23
N GLY A 35 -9.14 -0.80 -3.46
CA GLY A 35 -10.58 -1.03 -3.66
C GLY A 35 -11.10 -0.55 -5.02
N THR A 36 -12.38 -0.20 -5.08
CA THR A 36 -13.12 0.09 -6.33
C THR A 36 -12.88 1.48 -6.91
N LYS A 37 -12.04 2.30 -6.27
CA LYS A 37 -11.72 3.66 -6.75
C LYS A 37 -10.96 3.64 -8.08
N THR A 38 -10.32 2.52 -8.43
CA THR A 38 -9.76 2.27 -9.78
C THR A 38 -10.81 2.43 -10.88
N LEU A 39 -12.02 1.93 -10.67
CA LEU A 39 -13.11 1.99 -11.66
C LEU A 39 -13.50 3.45 -11.95
N VAL A 40 -13.44 4.31 -10.94
CA VAL A 40 -13.67 5.74 -11.11
C VAL A 40 -12.55 6.36 -11.94
N ALA A 41 -11.29 6.01 -11.70
CA ALA A 41 -10.17 6.52 -12.48
C ALA A 41 -10.21 6.08 -13.95
N ASP A 42 -10.57 4.82 -14.22
CA ASP A 42 -10.76 4.31 -15.58
C ASP A 42 -11.89 5.09 -16.30
N GLU A 43 -13.02 5.30 -15.63
CA GLU A 43 -14.14 6.03 -16.22
C GLU A 43 -13.81 7.52 -16.43
N MET A 44 -13.09 8.14 -15.50
CA MET A 44 -12.61 9.52 -15.66
C MET A 44 -11.63 9.65 -16.82
N GLN A 45 -10.76 8.67 -17.04
CA GLN A 45 -9.88 8.64 -18.21
C GLN A 45 -10.67 8.50 -19.50
N ARG A 46 -11.72 7.67 -19.53
CA ARG A 46 -12.62 7.54 -20.69
C ARG A 46 -13.35 8.85 -21.01
N LEU A 47 -13.81 9.56 -19.99
CA LEU A 47 -14.58 10.81 -20.13
C LEU A 47 -13.72 12.01 -20.51
N THR A 48 -12.50 12.10 -19.99
CA THR A 48 -11.66 13.31 -20.09
C THR A 48 -10.43 13.14 -20.98
N GLY A 49 -10.04 11.90 -21.29
CA GLY A 49 -8.77 11.57 -21.94
C GLY A 49 -7.54 11.73 -21.03
N GLN A 50 -7.72 12.04 -19.74
CA GLN A 50 -6.63 12.23 -18.78
C GLN A 50 -6.52 11.04 -17.83
N SER A 51 -5.30 10.54 -17.58
CA SER A 51 -5.08 9.49 -16.60
C SER A 51 -5.04 10.07 -15.19
N PHE A 52 -5.77 9.44 -14.26
CA PHE A 52 -5.78 9.79 -12.83
C PHE A 52 -4.99 8.79 -11.97
N PHE A 53 -4.26 7.86 -12.60
CA PHE A 53 -3.62 6.74 -11.91
C PHE A 53 -2.47 7.15 -10.98
N ALA A 54 -1.87 8.32 -11.18
CA ALA A 54 -0.89 8.87 -10.23
C ALA A 54 -1.52 9.19 -8.87
N GLY A 55 -2.71 9.79 -8.84
CA GLY A 55 -3.44 10.05 -7.59
C GLY A 55 -3.97 8.76 -6.97
N ILE A 56 -4.40 7.82 -7.80
CA ILE A 56 -4.83 6.50 -7.36
C ILE A 56 -3.70 5.72 -6.68
N ALA A 57 -2.46 5.82 -7.16
CA ALA A 57 -1.33 5.14 -6.55
C ALA A 57 -1.02 5.62 -5.12
N GLN A 58 -1.35 6.87 -4.80
CA GLN A 58 -1.16 7.43 -3.45
C GLN A 58 -2.11 6.81 -2.44
N ASP A 59 -3.36 6.56 -2.82
CA ASP A 59 -4.43 6.12 -1.92
C ASP A 59 -4.05 4.87 -1.09
N PRO A 60 -3.62 3.73 -1.68
CA PRO A 60 -3.28 2.54 -0.90
C PRO A 60 -2.05 2.75 0.00
N ILE A 61 -1.07 3.55 -0.43
CA ILE A 61 0.10 3.88 0.41
C ILE A 61 -0.33 4.71 1.61
N ALA A 62 -1.14 5.74 1.39
CA ALA A 62 -1.63 6.60 2.46
C ALA A 62 -2.48 5.83 3.47
N MET A 63 -3.37 4.94 3.00
CA MET A 63 -4.16 4.07 3.88
C MET A 63 -3.27 3.12 4.68
N ALA A 64 -2.36 2.39 4.02
CA ALA A 64 -1.39 1.49 4.67
C ALA A 64 -0.54 2.19 5.73
N VAL A 65 0.01 3.36 5.40
CA VAL A 65 0.86 4.14 6.31
C VAL A 65 0.05 4.65 7.50
N ASN A 66 -1.16 5.15 7.28
CA ASN A 66 -2.01 5.64 8.35
C ASN A 66 -2.38 4.52 9.33
N ASP A 67 -2.67 3.32 8.84
CA ASP A 67 -2.97 2.16 9.68
C ASP A 67 -1.79 1.73 10.55
N LEU A 68 -0.56 1.79 10.04
CA LEU A 68 0.63 1.51 10.85
C LEU A 68 0.82 2.55 11.97
N ILE A 69 0.54 3.82 11.68
CA ILE A 69 0.74 4.92 12.64
C ILE A 69 -0.28 4.82 13.78
N THR A 70 -1.50 4.29 13.57
CA THR A 70 -2.50 4.17 14.64
C THR A 70 -2.07 3.23 15.77
N VAL A 71 -1.23 2.23 15.47
CA VAL A 71 -0.62 1.34 16.48
C VAL A 71 0.74 1.84 16.99
N GLY A 72 1.12 3.07 16.62
CA GLY A 72 2.39 3.69 17.01
C GLY A 72 3.62 3.18 16.24
N ALA A 73 3.44 2.45 15.14
CA ALA A 73 4.55 1.95 14.34
C ALA A 73 5.12 3.03 13.41
N THR A 74 6.43 3.00 13.21
CA THR A 74 7.09 3.79 12.16
C THR A 74 7.08 2.98 10.86
N PRO A 75 6.50 3.50 9.75
CA PRO A 75 6.51 2.80 8.46
C PRO A 75 7.94 2.60 7.96
N LEU A 76 8.27 1.37 7.54
CA LEU A 76 9.62 1.03 7.05
C LEU A 76 9.63 0.70 5.56
N VAL A 77 8.70 -0.16 5.13
CA VAL A 77 8.64 -0.65 3.75
C VAL A 77 7.18 -0.85 3.33
N VAL A 78 6.88 -0.53 2.06
CA VAL A 78 5.65 -0.91 1.36
C VAL A 78 6.00 -1.76 0.16
N GLN A 79 5.17 -2.75 -0.13
CA GLN A 79 5.28 -3.61 -1.31
C GLN A 79 4.01 -3.46 -2.13
N ALA A 80 4.15 -3.49 -3.45
CA ALA A 80 3.02 -3.39 -4.35
C ALA A 80 2.53 -4.79 -4.74
N TYR A 81 1.21 -4.95 -4.78
CA TYR A 81 0.58 -6.10 -5.40
C TYR A 81 -0.51 -5.62 -6.36
N TRP A 82 -0.22 -5.67 -7.66
CA TRP A 82 -1.09 -5.15 -8.70
C TRP A 82 -2.05 -6.24 -9.22
N ALA A 83 -3.23 -6.33 -8.62
CA ALA A 83 -4.29 -7.26 -9.06
C ALA A 83 -5.02 -6.74 -10.32
N ALA A 84 -4.30 -6.54 -11.42
CA ALA A 84 -4.81 -5.90 -12.64
C ALA A 84 -5.67 -6.81 -13.55
N GLY A 85 -5.97 -8.04 -13.12
CA GLY A 85 -6.79 -9.01 -13.87
C GLY A 85 -6.07 -9.71 -15.04
N GLY A 86 -5.18 -9.01 -15.75
CA GLY A 86 -4.38 -9.55 -16.85
C GLY A 86 -3.21 -8.64 -17.24
N SER A 87 -2.22 -9.20 -17.95
CA SER A 87 -1.04 -8.43 -18.39
C SER A 87 -1.39 -7.32 -19.38
N GLU A 88 -2.50 -7.44 -20.09
CA GLU A 88 -3.01 -6.47 -21.05
C GLU A 88 -3.32 -5.12 -20.40
N TRP A 89 -3.64 -5.12 -19.11
CA TRP A 89 -3.84 -3.88 -18.36
C TRP A 89 -2.56 -3.02 -18.35
N PHE A 90 -1.38 -3.62 -18.37
CA PHE A 90 -0.11 -2.88 -18.43
C PHE A 90 0.27 -2.44 -19.84
N ALA A 91 -0.50 -2.79 -20.88
CA ALA A 91 -0.24 -2.35 -22.25
C ALA A 91 -0.48 -0.85 -22.46
N ASP A 92 -1.30 -0.22 -21.60
CA ASP A 92 -1.40 1.24 -21.53
C ASP A 92 -0.17 1.79 -20.79
N ALA A 93 0.84 2.18 -21.56
CA ALA A 93 2.08 2.71 -21.03
C ALA A 93 1.89 4.04 -20.27
N GLN A 94 0.95 4.88 -20.67
CA GLN A 94 0.70 6.15 -20.00
C GLN A 94 0.10 5.93 -18.62
N ARG A 95 -0.93 5.08 -18.52
CA ARG A 95 -1.52 4.69 -17.23
C ARG A 95 -0.50 4.02 -16.32
N SER A 96 0.25 3.06 -16.86
CA SER A 96 1.23 2.28 -16.08
C SER A 96 2.35 3.17 -15.54
N GLN A 97 2.86 4.10 -16.35
CA GLN A 97 3.88 5.05 -15.91
C GLN A 97 3.32 6.00 -14.85
N ALA A 98 2.13 6.54 -15.05
CA ALA A 98 1.48 7.43 -14.07
C ALA A 98 1.30 6.75 -12.71
N LEU A 99 0.91 5.47 -12.71
CA LEU A 99 0.77 4.65 -11.50
C LEU A 99 2.11 4.48 -10.77
N VAL A 100 3.18 4.12 -11.49
CA VAL A 100 4.53 3.94 -10.93
C VAL A 100 5.08 5.25 -10.36
N ASP A 101 4.93 6.36 -11.09
CA ASP A 101 5.40 7.68 -10.66
C ASP A 101 4.64 8.14 -9.41
N GLY A 102 3.32 7.96 -9.39
CA GLY A 102 2.48 8.27 -8.23
C GLY A 102 2.84 7.42 -7.01
N TRP A 103 3.07 6.12 -7.20
CA TRP A 103 3.46 5.20 -6.14
C TRP A 103 4.79 5.62 -5.52
N LYS A 104 5.79 5.89 -6.37
CA LYS A 104 7.09 6.39 -5.92
C LYS A 104 6.94 7.71 -5.16
N ALA A 105 6.19 8.67 -5.69
CA ALA A 105 6.00 9.97 -5.06
C ALA A 105 5.35 9.85 -3.68
N ALA A 106 4.34 8.98 -3.54
CA ALA A 106 3.71 8.72 -2.25
C ALA A 106 4.66 8.04 -1.25
N CYS A 107 5.49 7.09 -1.71
CA CYS A 107 6.55 6.51 -0.87
C CYS A 107 7.53 7.58 -0.37
N ASP A 108 7.98 8.47 -1.25
CA ASP A 108 8.91 9.55 -0.91
C ASP A 108 8.29 10.52 0.11
N VAL A 109 7.01 10.88 -0.04
CA VAL A 109 6.26 11.73 0.90
C VAL A 109 6.12 11.06 2.27
N CYS A 110 5.76 9.78 2.31
CA CYS A 110 5.61 9.00 3.54
C CYS A 110 6.95 8.57 4.16
N LYS A 111 8.07 8.84 3.48
CA LYS A 111 9.43 8.42 3.89
C LYS A 111 9.54 6.92 4.13
N VAL A 112 8.88 6.14 3.28
CA VAL A 112 8.82 4.68 3.37
C VAL A 112 9.54 4.07 2.17
N ALA A 113 10.28 2.97 2.37
CA ALA A 113 10.95 2.31 1.27
C ALA A 113 9.94 1.59 0.36
N TRP A 114 10.09 1.72 -0.96
CA TRP A 114 9.40 0.85 -1.89
C TRP A 114 10.19 -0.45 -2.05
N GLY A 115 9.67 -1.53 -1.47
CA GLY A 115 10.30 -2.87 -1.49
C GLY A 115 10.10 -3.67 -2.78
N GLY A 116 9.57 -3.07 -3.84
CA GLY A 116 9.22 -3.73 -5.09
C GLY A 116 7.78 -4.25 -5.15
N GLY A 117 7.55 -5.16 -6.09
CA GLY A 117 6.22 -5.68 -6.45
C GLY A 117 5.59 -5.00 -7.66
#